data_AF-A0A820G4X5-F1
#
_entry.id   AF-A0A820G4X5-F1
#
_cell.length_a   1.000
_cell.length_b   1.000
_cell.length_c   1.000
_cell.angle_alpha   90.00
_cell.angle_beta   90.00
_cell.angle_gamma   90.00
#
_symmetry.space_group_name_H-M   'P 1'
#
loop_
_entity.id
_entity.type
_entity.pdbx_description
1 polymer ?
#
loop_
_entity_poly.entity_id
_entity_poly.type
_entity_poly.pdbx_seq_one_letter_code
_entity_poly.pdbx_strand_id
1 'polypeptide(L)'
;MHSIIVSSSREPFVTAEQVISEIDFMLQDMTPDSGYCDDLDSSCMKNKELFLKTQSINSLNQLYDELNASIESLSSILIQELAMREELDYEKETKNTFISLVLNIQNKRRSYQNDKRQKHRSLFGNNNYVEPGTYLTTIIPFDRDHPGYLSVEHLENLNKILHAIDEDSGQVTELLTNYILKVLCPH
;
A
#
# COMPACT_ATOMS: atom_id res chain seq x y z
N MET A 1 53.57 -34.70 39.11
CA MET A 1 52.14 -34.96 38.84
C MET A 1 51.62 -33.80 38.00
N HIS A 2 51.15 -33.89 36.75
CA HIS A 2 51.05 -34.93 35.73
C HIS A 2 51.04 -34.21 34.36
N SER A 3 51.53 -34.90 33.35
CA SER A 3 51.71 -34.53 31.95
C SER A 3 50.41 -34.41 31.15
N ILE A 4 50.41 -33.53 30.15
CA ILE A 4 49.83 -33.61 28.77
C ILE A 4 48.51 -34.36 28.60
N ILE A 5 47.47 -33.68 28.07
CA ILE A 5 46.71 -34.17 26.90
C ILE A 5 46.39 -32.98 25.97
N VAL A 6 47.13 -32.91 24.85
CA VAL A 6 46.66 -32.34 23.59
C VAL A 6 45.86 -33.42 22.88
N SER A 7 44.60 -33.14 22.56
CA SER A 7 43.77 -33.85 21.57
C SER A 7 42.78 -32.81 21.01
N SER A 8 43.15 -31.96 20.05
CA SER A 8 43.09 -32.22 18.60
C SER A 8 41.75 -32.80 18.14
N SER A 9 40.73 -31.96 18.00
CA SER A 9 39.78 -32.04 16.88
C SER A 9 40.15 -30.92 15.92
N ARG A 10 40.84 -31.30 14.85
CA ARG A 10 41.25 -30.44 13.74
C ARG A 10 40.01 -29.98 12.98
N GLU A 11 39.52 -28.78 13.27
CA GLU A 11 39.02 -27.93 12.20
C GLU A 11 40.19 -27.05 11.77
N PRO A 12 40.50 -26.93 10.46
CA PRO A 12 41.53 -25.98 10.04
C PRO A 12 41.14 -24.62 10.60
N PHE A 13 42.03 -23.99 11.37
CA PHE A 13 41.81 -22.60 11.76
C PHE A 13 41.69 -21.82 10.46
N VAL A 14 40.46 -21.39 10.16
CA VAL A 14 40.20 -20.56 8.99
C VAL A 14 41.07 -19.33 9.17
N THR A 15 42.07 -19.19 8.31
CA THR A 15 42.97 -18.04 8.35
C THR A 15 42.13 -16.79 8.18
N ALA A 16 42.56 -15.69 8.79
CA ALA A 16 41.86 -14.42 8.63
C ALA A 16 41.63 -14.10 7.13
N GLU A 17 42.58 -14.44 6.25
CA GLU A 17 42.39 -14.33 4.80
C GLU A 17 41.27 -15.21 4.23
N GLN A 18 41.12 -16.43 4.73
CA GLN A 18 40.10 -17.34 4.23
C GLN A 18 38.69 -16.90 4.70
N VAL A 19 38.58 -16.38 5.93
CA VAL A 19 37.35 -15.74 6.42
C VAL A 19 37.02 -14.50 5.58
N ILE A 20 38.01 -13.66 5.29
CA ILE A 20 37.83 -12.47 4.45
C ILE A 20 37.39 -12.88 3.04
N SER A 21 38.00 -13.89 2.44
CA SER A 21 37.63 -14.36 1.10
C SER A 21 36.22 -14.94 1.02
N GLU A 22 35.76 -15.59 2.11
CA GLU A 22 34.42 -16.17 2.16
C GLU A 22 33.35 -15.10 2.39
N ILE A 23 33.67 -14.04 3.15
CA ILE A 23 32.82 -12.85 3.30
C ILE A 23 32.71 -12.09 1.97
N ASP A 24 33.82 -11.88 1.25
CA ASP A 24 33.81 -11.23 -0.07
C ASP A 24 32.99 -12.04 -1.08
N PHE A 25 33.13 -13.37 -1.06
CA PHE A 25 32.34 -14.27 -1.90
C PHE A 25 30.83 -14.17 -1.60
N MET A 26 30.43 -14.08 -0.34
CA MET A 26 29.03 -13.89 0.06
C MET A 26 28.48 -12.49 -0.25
N LEU A 27 29.34 -11.46 -0.28
CA LEU A 27 28.95 -10.09 -0.65
C LEU A 27 28.78 -9.94 -2.18
N GLN A 28 29.49 -10.74 -2.98
CA GLN A 28 29.37 -10.73 -4.43
C GLN A 28 27.99 -11.24 -4.90
N ASP A 29 27.45 -12.28 -4.25
CA ASP A 29 26.14 -12.89 -4.57
C ASP A 29 24.93 -12.08 -4.07
N MET A 30 25.15 -11.07 -3.23
CA MET A 30 24.12 -10.14 -2.74
C MET A 30 23.96 -8.89 -3.61
N THR A 31 24.64 -8.84 -4.77
CA THR A 31 24.32 -7.84 -5.78
C THR A 31 22.98 -8.21 -6.41
N PRO A 32 21.91 -7.41 -6.22
CA PRO A 32 20.70 -7.65 -6.97
C PRO A 32 21.03 -7.41 -8.44
N ASP A 33 20.54 -8.27 -9.32
CA ASP A 33 20.47 -8.12 -10.81
C ASP A 33 19.68 -6.85 -11.25
N SER A 34 19.46 -5.91 -10.33
CA SER A 34 19.02 -4.55 -10.56
C SER A 34 20.28 -3.73 -10.82
N GLY A 35 20.57 -3.45 -12.09
CA GLY A 35 21.72 -2.69 -12.61
C GLY A 35 21.91 -1.26 -12.08
N TYR A 36 21.97 -1.10 -10.76
CA TYR A 36 22.54 0.04 -10.08
C TYR A 36 24.02 -0.25 -9.91
N CYS A 37 24.78 0.19 -10.90
CA CYS A 37 26.21 0.40 -10.80
C CYS A 37 26.45 1.45 -9.70
N ASP A 38 26.84 1.03 -8.50
CA ASP A 38 27.26 1.92 -7.41
C ASP A 38 28.78 2.23 -7.49
N ASP A 39 29.38 2.10 -8.68
CA ASP A 39 30.71 2.62 -8.99
C ASP A 39 30.62 4.10 -9.41
N LEU A 40 30.20 4.97 -8.49
CA LEU A 40 30.54 6.40 -8.60
C LEU A 40 32.01 6.57 -8.20
N ASP A 41 32.89 6.33 -9.18
CA ASP A 41 34.34 6.48 -9.18
C ASP A 41 34.87 7.49 -8.14
N SER A 42 35.63 7.01 -7.15
CA SER A 42 36.31 7.82 -6.11
C SER A 42 37.19 8.93 -6.72
N SER A 43 37.69 8.73 -7.95
CA SER A 43 38.41 9.75 -8.71
C SER A 43 37.51 10.91 -9.13
N CYS A 44 36.24 10.66 -9.50
CA CYS A 44 35.28 11.69 -9.88
C CYS A 44 34.99 12.68 -8.73
N MET A 45 34.81 12.16 -7.51
CA MET A 45 34.57 13.00 -6.32
C MET A 45 35.79 13.83 -5.93
N LYS A 46 37.00 13.26 -6.01
CA LYS A 46 38.26 14.00 -5.78
C LYS A 46 38.49 15.11 -6.81
N ASN A 47 38.16 14.87 -8.08
CA ASN A 47 38.27 15.87 -9.13
C ASN A 47 37.27 17.02 -8.94
N LYS A 48 36.03 16.72 -8.51
CA LYS A 48 35.05 17.75 -8.11
C LYS A 48 35.54 18.58 -6.92
N GLU A 49 36.10 17.94 -5.90
CA GLU A 49 36.66 18.64 -4.73
C GLU A 49 37.82 19.58 -5.11
N LEU A 50 38.72 19.13 -5.99
CA LEU A 50 39.82 19.95 -6.51
C LEU A 50 39.32 21.12 -7.37
N PHE A 51 38.27 20.90 -8.17
CA PHE A 51 37.63 21.94 -8.96
C PHE A 51 36.95 23.01 -8.08
N LEU A 52 36.26 22.58 -7.03
CA LEU A 52 35.64 23.49 -6.05
C LEU A 52 36.69 24.33 -5.30
N LYS A 53 37.85 23.75 -4.96
CA LYS A 53 38.95 24.46 -4.29
C LYS A 53 39.69 25.46 -5.17
N THR A 54 39.63 25.31 -6.49
CA THR A 54 40.28 26.23 -7.45
C THR A 54 39.33 27.32 -7.97
N GLN A 55 38.03 27.24 -7.64
CA GLN A 55 37.03 28.23 -8.01
C GLN A 55 37.12 29.52 -7.19
N SER A 56 36.61 30.61 -7.76
CA SER A 56 36.49 31.88 -7.04
C SER A 56 35.41 31.79 -5.96
N ILE A 57 35.59 32.55 -4.87
CA ILE A 57 34.61 32.61 -3.77
C ILE A 57 33.21 32.99 -4.29
N ASN A 58 33.13 33.91 -5.26
CA ASN A 58 31.87 34.33 -5.86
C ASN A 58 31.17 33.20 -6.62
N SER A 59 31.91 32.42 -7.43
CA SER A 59 31.35 31.27 -8.13
C SER A 59 30.94 30.15 -7.18
N LEU A 60 31.67 29.95 -6.08
CA LEU A 60 31.31 28.95 -5.07
C LEU A 60 30.01 29.34 -4.34
N ASN A 61 29.84 30.62 -4.00
CA ASN A 61 28.60 31.11 -3.40
C ASN A 61 27.41 30.99 -4.36
N GLN A 62 27.60 31.32 -5.65
CA GLN A 62 26.55 31.11 -6.66
C GLN A 62 26.15 29.64 -6.79
N LEU A 63 27.12 28.72 -6.83
CA LEU A 63 26.85 27.29 -6.89
C LEU A 63 26.16 26.78 -5.61
N TYR A 64 26.53 27.33 -4.45
CA TYR A 64 25.89 27.03 -3.18
C TYR A 64 24.43 27.51 -3.15
N ASP A 65 24.17 28.72 -3.66
CA ASP A 65 22.82 29.28 -3.77
C ASP A 65 21.97 28.48 -4.77
N GLU A 66 22.54 28.07 -5.91
CA GLU A 66 21.87 27.20 -6.89
C GLU A 66 21.55 25.81 -6.32
N LEU A 67 22.50 25.23 -5.57
CA LEU A 67 22.29 23.96 -4.88
C LEU A 67 21.18 24.08 -3.85
N ASN A 68 21.20 25.12 -3.01
CA ASN A 68 20.15 25.36 -2.03
C ASN A 68 18.79 25.58 -2.69
N ALA A 69 18.72 26.38 -3.75
CA ALA A 69 17.48 26.57 -4.51
C ALA A 69 16.95 25.25 -5.10
N SER A 70 17.86 24.39 -5.58
CA SER A 70 17.51 23.06 -6.09
C SER A 70 17.00 22.15 -4.98
N ILE A 71 17.66 22.15 -3.81
CA ILE A 71 17.24 21.38 -2.63
C ILE A 71 15.84 21.81 -2.19
N GLU A 72 15.59 23.11 -2.07
CA GLU A 72 14.29 23.66 -1.69
C GLU A 72 13.20 23.27 -2.71
N SER A 73 13.50 23.42 -4.01
CA SER A 73 12.56 23.05 -5.08
C SER A 73 12.22 21.56 -5.08
N LEU A 74 13.21 20.69 -4.97
CA LEU A 74 13.00 19.24 -4.95
C LEU A 74 12.27 18.79 -3.68
N SER A 75 12.60 19.40 -2.53
CA SER A 75 11.92 19.14 -1.27
C SER A 75 10.46 19.55 -1.34
N SER A 76 10.14 20.69 -1.95
CA SER A 76 8.77 21.14 -2.17
C SER A 76 7.98 20.18 -3.05
N ILE A 77 8.58 19.72 -4.16
CA ILE A 77 7.94 18.74 -5.06
C ILE A 77 7.69 17.42 -4.31
N LEU A 78 8.68 16.94 -3.55
CA LEU A 78 8.54 15.72 -2.77
C LEU A 78 7.39 15.81 -1.76
N ILE A 79 7.29 16.92 -1.02
CA ILE A 79 6.19 17.12 -0.06
C ILE A 79 4.84 17.11 -0.77
N GLN A 80 4.72 17.78 -1.92
CA GLN A 80 3.49 17.80 -2.71
C GLN A 80 3.11 16.40 -3.21
N GLU A 81 4.07 15.65 -3.75
CA GLU A 81 3.86 14.27 -4.21
C GLU A 81 3.45 13.32 -3.07
N LEU A 82 4.05 13.49 -1.88
CA LEU A 82 3.66 12.71 -0.70
C LEU A 82 2.23 13.03 -0.26
N ALA A 83 1.86 14.31 -0.20
CA ALA A 83 0.49 14.71 0.13
C ALA A 83 -0.52 14.16 -0.90
N MET A 84 -0.17 14.20 -2.19
CA MET A 84 -1.03 13.64 -3.25
C MET A 84 -1.16 12.12 -3.14
N ARG A 85 -0.09 11.42 -2.78
CA ARG A 85 -0.15 9.98 -2.52
C ARG A 85 -1.07 9.67 -1.34
N GLU A 86 -0.97 10.42 -0.24
CA GLU A 86 -1.84 10.23 0.93
C GLU A 86 -3.31 10.44 0.58
N GLU A 87 -3.64 11.47 -0.21
CA GLU A 87 -5.00 11.72 -0.67
C GLU A 87 -5.54 10.57 -1.54
N LEU A 88 -4.72 10.05 -2.45
CA LEU A 88 -5.09 8.90 -3.29
C LEU A 88 -5.23 7.60 -2.47
N ASP A 89 -4.35 7.37 -1.50
CA ASP A 89 -4.42 6.21 -0.60
C ASP A 89 -5.70 6.27 0.26
N TYR A 90 -6.05 7.46 0.75
CA TYR A 90 -7.29 7.70 1.48
C TYR A 90 -8.54 7.44 0.62
N GLU A 91 -8.57 7.93 -0.62
CA GLU A 91 -9.67 7.67 -1.55
C GLU A 91 -9.82 6.16 -1.83
N LYS A 92 -8.69 5.48 -2.05
CA LYS A 92 -8.65 4.03 -2.27
C LYS A 92 -9.15 3.26 -1.05
N GLU A 93 -8.75 3.63 0.16
CA GLU A 93 -9.22 3.02 1.41
C GLU A 93 -10.72 3.22 1.61
N THR A 94 -11.22 4.43 1.35
CA THR A 94 -12.66 4.76 1.43
C THR A 94 -13.47 3.91 0.44
N LYS A 95 -12.98 3.75 -0.79
CA LYS A 95 -13.58 2.86 -1.82
C LYS A 95 -13.54 1.39 -1.42
N ASN A 96 -12.42 0.90 -0.90
CA ASN A 96 -12.29 -0.48 -0.46
C ASN A 96 -13.19 -0.80 0.73
N THR A 97 -13.34 0.14 1.66
CA THR A 97 -14.27 0.05 2.78
C THR A 97 -15.70 -0.09 2.29
N PHE A 98 -16.12 0.77 1.35
CA PHE A 98 -17.44 0.70 0.73
C PHE A 98 -17.72 -0.66 0.09
N ILE A 99 -16.79 -1.13 -0.74
CA ILE A 99 -16.91 -2.43 -1.39
C ILE A 99 -17.06 -3.55 -0.35
N SER A 100 -16.23 -3.53 0.70
CA SER A 100 -16.25 -4.54 1.76
C SER A 100 -17.58 -4.56 2.51
N LEU A 101 -18.12 -3.40 2.87
CA LEU A 101 -19.41 -3.28 3.55
C LEU A 101 -20.57 -3.77 2.68
N VAL A 102 -20.61 -3.36 1.41
CA VAL A 102 -21.64 -3.82 0.47
C VAL A 102 -21.60 -5.34 0.34
N LEU A 103 -20.41 -5.92 0.16
CA LEU A 103 -20.25 -7.37 0.08
C LEU A 103 -20.69 -8.06 1.38
N ASN A 104 -20.34 -7.53 2.54
CA ASN A 104 -20.72 -8.10 3.83
C ASN A 104 -22.24 -8.13 3.99
N ILE A 105 -22.90 -7.00 3.78
CA ILE A 105 -24.37 -6.87 3.87
C ILE A 105 -25.07 -7.78 2.85
N GLN A 106 -24.54 -7.88 1.63
CA GLN A 106 -25.08 -8.79 0.62
C GLN A 106 -24.97 -10.26 1.05
N ASN A 107 -23.83 -10.66 1.62
CA ASN A 107 -23.61 -12.02 2.13
C ASN A 107 -24.52 -12.31 3.33
N LYS A 108 -24.62 -11.38 4.28
CA LYS A 108 -25.54 -11.45 5.44
C LYS A 108 -26.98 -11.63 4.96
N ARG A 109 -27.45 -10.82 4.01
CA ARG A 109 -28.79 -10.95 3.40
C ARG A 109 -29.00 -12.30 2.71
N ARG A 110 -28.01 -12.80 1.97
CA ARG A 110 -28.07 -14.11 1.30
C ARG A 110 -28.19 -15.26 2.31
N SER A 111 -27.45 -15.20 3.42
CA SER A 111 -27.54 -16.18 4.51
C SER A 111 -28.95 -16.23 5.10
N TYR A 112 -29.53 -15.07 5.44
CA TYR A 112 -30.91 -14.99 5.95
C TYR A 112 -31.95 -15.56 4.98
N GLN A 113 -31.77 -15.38 3.66
CA GLN A 113 -32.66 -15.98 2.66
C GLN A 113 -32.50 -17.50 2.57
N ASN A 114 -31.27 -18.01 2.66
CA ASN A 114 -31.01 -19.45 2.64
C ASN A 114 -31.57 -20.17 3.87
N ASP A 115 -31.48 -19.55 5.05
CA ASP A 115 -32.05 -20.11 6.30
C ASP A 115 -33.57 -20.21 6.25
N LYS A 116 -34.24 -19.24 5.61
CA LYS A 116 -35.70 -19.30 5.38
C LYS A 116 -36.09 -20.43 4.43
N ARG A 117 -35.26 -20.72 3.41
CA ARG A 117 -35.50 -21.81 2.45
C ARG A 117 -35.21 -23.20 3.04
N GLN A 118 -34.21 -23.34 3.91
CA GLN A 118 -33.95 -24.59 4.63
C GLN A 118 -35.08 -24.94 5.62
N LYS A 119 -35.61 -23.95 6.35
CA LYS A 119 -36.76 -24.16 7.26
C LYS A 119 -38.02 -24.64 6.52
N HIS A 120 -38.23 -24.20 5.27
CA HIS A 120 -39.35 -24.68 4.44
C HIS A 120 -39.14 -26.08 3.84
N ARG A 121 -37.89 -26.52 3.64
CA ARG A 121 -37.55 -27.88 3.17
C ARG A 121 -37.63 -28.95 4.27
N SER A 122 -37.60 -28.56 5.55
CA SER A 122 -37.73 -29.47 6.68
C SER A 122 -39.17 -29.99 6.91
N LEU A 123 -40.19 -29.42 6.26
CA LEU A 123 -41.59 -29.87 6.40
C LEU A 123 -42.13 -30.63 5.19
N PHE A 124 -41.46 -30.60 4.04
CA PHE A 124 -41.91 -31.30 2.84
C PHE A 124 -40.72 -31.96 2.14
N GLY A 125 -40.64 -33.28 2.27
CA GLY A 125 -39.69 -34.11 1.53
C GLY A 125 -39.92 -34.04 0.02
N ASN A 126 -38.82 -34.30 -0.68
CA ASN A 126 -38.64 -34.53 -2.12
C ASN A 126 -38.23 -33.36 -3.01
N ASN A 127 -37.04 -33.59 -3.61
CA ASN A 127 -36.59 -33.29 -4.97
C ASN A 127 -36.95 -31.92 -5.55
N ASN A 128 -35.93 -31.10 -5.82
CA ASN A 128 -35.70 -30.55 -7.16
C ASN A 128 -34.41 -29.71 -7.19
N TYR A 129 -33.57 -30.05 -8.16
CA TYR A 129 -32.60 -29.25 -8.92
C TYR A 129 -31.88 -28.10 -8.19
N VAL A 130 -30.57 -28.29 -8.00
CA VAL A 130 -29.61 -27.19 -7.80
C VAL A 130 -29.21 -26.72 -9.19
N GLU A 131 -29.80 -25.63 -9.66
CA GLU A 131 -29.24 -24.89 -10.79
C GLU A 131 -28.02 -24.10 -10.28
N PRO A 132 -26.82 -24.23 -10.89
CA PRO A 132 -25.68 -23.41 -10.55
C PRO A 132 -25.93 -22.01 -11.09
N GLY A 133 -26.55 -21.17 -10.25
CA GLY A 133 -26.84 -19.77 -10.55
C GLY A 133 -25.55 -18.96 -10.71
N THR A 134 -25.11 -18.86 -11.96
CA THR A 134 -24.60 -17.64 -12.60
C THR A 134 -23.54 -16.85 -11.82
N TYR A 135 -22.28 -17.07 -12.18
CA TYR A 135 -21.21 -16.09 -11.96
C TYR A 135 -21.70 -14.72 -12.44
N LEU A 136 -21.84 -13.77 -11.52
CA LEU A 136 -22.28 -12.42 -11.81
C LEU A 136 -21.19 -11.70 -12.62
N THR A 137 -21.24 -11.80 -13.94
CA THR A 137 -20.39 -11.03 -14.87
C THR A 137 -21.05 -9.68 -15.16
N THR A 138 -21.33 -8.89 -14.12
CA THR A 138 -21.80 -7.51 -14.35
C THR A 138 -20.60 -6.65 -14.69
N ILE A 139 -20.46 -6.36 -15.99
CA ILE A 139 -19.64 -5.25 -16.46
C ILE A 139 -20.33 -3.99 -15.94
N ILE A 140 -19.70 -3.30 -14.99
CA ILE A 140 -20.16 -2.00 -14.52
C ILE A 140 -19.85 -1.01 -15.65
N PRO A 141 -20.85 -0.37 -16.27
CA PRO A 141 -20.61 0.66 -17.27
C PRO A 141 -19.77 1.76 -16.64
N PHE A 142 -18.57 1.98 -17.18
CA PHE A 142 -17.67 3.04 -16.72
C PHE A 142 -17.81 4.22 -17.69
N ASP A 143 -18.57 5.22 -17.25
CA ASP A 143 -18.82 6.44 -18.01
C ASP A 143 -18.00 7.58 -17.37
N ARG A 144 -16.88 7.98 -18.01
CA ARG A 144 -15.98 9.01 -17.47
C ARG A 144 -16.64 10.38 -17.40
N ASP A 145 -17.68 10.60 -18.20
CA ASP A 145 -18.33 11.90 -18.39
C ASP A 145 -19.66 12.03 -17.63
N HIS A 146 -20.02 11.03 -16.82
CA HIS A 146 -21.20 11.13 -15.97
C HIS A 146 -20.93 12.14 -14.83
N PRO A 147 -21.83 13.10 -14.56
CA PRO A 147 -21.74 14.02 -13.42
C PRO A 147 -21.93 13.32 -12.05
N GLY A 148 -21.81 11.98 -12.02
CA GLY A 148 -22.13 11.09 -10.90
C GLY A 148 -20.94 10.25 -10.43
N TYR A 149 -19.70 10.76 -10.57
CA TYR A 149 -18.60 10.21 -9.77
C TYR A 149 -18.92 10.49 -8.30
N LEU A 150 -19.23 9.45 -7.53
CA LEU A 150 -19.45 9.57 -6.09
C LEU A 150 -18.18 10.16 -5.48
N SER A 151 -18.23 11.43 -5.09
CA SER A 151 -17.16 12.10 -4.33
C SER A 151 -16.76 11.23 -3.13
N VAL A 152 -15.50 11.32 -2.72
CA VAL A 152 -15.01 10.66 -1.49
C VAL A 152 -15.93 10.97 -0.31
N GLU A 153 -16.39 12.21 -0.20
CA GLU A 153 -17.36 12.65 0.83
C GLU A 153 -18.71 11.92 0.74
N HIS A 154 -19.24 11.72 -0.48
CA HIS A 154 -20.46 10.95 -0.66
C HIS A 154 -20.24 9.50 -0.23
N LEU A 155 -19.09 8.94 -0.59
CA LEU A 155 -18.74 7.56 -0.28
C LEU A 155 -18.54 7.34 1.22
N GLU A 156 -17.95 8.29 1.94
CA GLU A 156 -17.85 8.28 3.40
C GLU A 156 -19.23 8.30 4.08
N ASN A 157 -20.14 9.14 3.60
CA ASN A 157 -21.50 9.19 4.14
C ASN A 157 -22.24 7.87 3.90
N LEU A 158 -22.08 7.28 2.72
CA LEU A 158 -22.59 5.94 2.43
C LEU A 158 -21.94 4.88 3.32
N ASN A 159 -20.63 4.93 3.55
CA ASN A 159 -19.92 4.02 4.46
C ASN A 159 -20.49 4.08 5.88
N LYS A 160 -20.76 5.28 6.41
CA LYS A 160 -21.38 5.46 7.74
C LYS A 160 -22.77 4.79 7.80
N ILE A 161 -23.59 4.98 6.77
CA ILE A 161 -24.91 4.35 6.69
C ILE A 161 -24.78 2.82 6.60
N LEU A 162 -23.89 2.32 5.75
CA LEU A 162 -23.68 0.89 5.55
C LEU A 162 -23.16 0.22 6.83
N HIS A 163 -22.20 0.82 7.54
CA HIS A 163 -21.77 0.35 8.86
C HIS A 163 -22.93 0.29 9.85
N ALA A 164 -23.75 1.36 9.92
CA ALA A 164 -24.91 1.38 10.81
C ALA A 164 -25.94 0.28 10.46
N ILE A 165 -26.11 -0.04 9.18
CA ILE A 165 -26.97 -1.15 8.74
C ILE A 165 -26.36 -2.51 9.11
N ASP A 166 -25.06 -2.68 8.90
CA ASP A 166 -24.37 -3.95 9.18
C ASP A 166 -24.41 -4.31 10.67
N GLU A 167 -24.28 -3.31 11.54
CA GLU A 167 -24.36 -3.40 13.01
C GLU A 167 -25.79 -3.34 13.57
N ASP A 168 -26.82 -3.31 12.72
CA ASP A 168 -28.23 -3.19 13.13
C ASP A 168 -28.50 -1.98 14.08
N SER A 169 -27.79 -0.87 13.85
CA SER A 169 -27.82 0.34 14.68
C SER A 169 -29.12 1.14 14.52
N GLY A 170 -29.66 1.65 15.62
CA GLY A 170 -30.84 2.53 15.63
C GLY A 170 -30.62 3.89 14.94
N GLN A 171 -29.37 4.26 14.62
CA GLN A 171 -29.02 5.53 13.99
C GLN A 171 -29.24 5.56 12.47
N VAL A 172 -29.54 4.41 11.84
CA VAL A 172 -29.70 4.30 10.38
C VAL A 172 -30.70 5.31 9.83
N THR A 173 -31.85 5.49 10.49
CA THR A 173 -32.89 6.43 10.06
C THR A 173 -32.40 7.88 10.08
N GLU A 174 -31.65 8.26 11.11
CA GLU A 174 -31.07 9.60 11.23
C GLU A 174 -30.01 9.85 10.15
N LEU A 175 -29.09 8.90 9.96
CA LEU A 175 -28.03 9.00 8.95
C LEU A 175 -28.61 9.09 7.53
N LEU A 176 -29.63 8.28 7.21
CA LEU A 176 -30.35 8.36 5.93
C LEU A 176 -31.07 9.70 5.75
N THR A 177 -31.74 10.19 6.80
CA THR A 177 -32.44 11.49 6.75
C THR A 177 -31.46 12.61 6.48
N ASN A 178 -30.33 12.64 7.21
CA ASN A 178 -29.28 13.62 7.01
C ASN A 178 -28.68 13.55 5.60
N TYR A 179 -28.41 12.35 5.10
CA TYR A 179 -27.89 12.17 3.75
C TYR A 179 -28.86 12.68 2.68
N ILE A 180 -30.15 12.36 2.79
CA ILE A 180 -31.17 12.84 1.85
C ILE A 180 -31.24 14.37 1.87
N LEU A 181 -31.35 14.97 3.05
CA LEU A 181 -31.56 16.42 3.19
C LEU A 181 -30.32 17.25 2.81
N LYS A 182 -29.11 16.73 3.07
CA LYS A 182 -27.86 17.50 2.88
C LYS A 182 -27.18 17.21 1.55
N VAL A 183 -27.35 16.02 1.00
CA VAL A 183 -26.59 15.54 -0.17
C VAL A 183 -27.50 15.40 -1.39
N LEU A 184 -28.66 14.75 -1.25
CA LEU A 184 -29.55 14.50 -2.39
C LEU A 184 -30.53 15.65 -2.67
N CYS A 185 -30.93 16.41 -1.65
CA CYS A 185 -31.88 17.52 -1.75
C CYS A 185 -31.40 18.76 -0.96
N PRO A 186 -30.22 19.32 -1.29
CA PRO A 186 -29.73 20.53 -0.64
C PRO A 186 -30.70 21.69 -0.89
N HIS A 187 -31.01 22.45 0.18
CA HIS A 187 -31.85 23.66 0.13
C HIS A 187 -31.01 24.91 -0.11
#